data_AF-A0A961BX50-F1
#
_entry.id   AF-A0A961BX50-F1
#
_cell.length_a   1.000
_cell.length_b   1.000
_cell.length_c   1.000
_cell.angle_alpha   90.00
_cell.angle_beta   90.00
_cell.angle_gamma   90.00
#
_symmetry.space_group_name_H-M   'P 1'
#
loop_
_entity.id
_entity.type
_entity.pdbx_description
1 polymer ?
#
loop_
_entity_poly.entity_id
_entity_poly.type
_entity_poly.pdbx_seq_one_letter_code
_entity_poly.pdbx_strand_id
1 'polypeptide(L)'
;PELSDLFSEAVTYAAIRPAVLDALLADVDLTAEARAIYDDGIASGEITEQICLDAVVKAPDSFLQGGQPTPAEIAASRADMEAVRTELVAGGDFAAAAAQSDDPQVAEQQGDIGCVAPEQLEQNPQVAEAALTTEVGEISEVIDLDGGFLVLRVRSRGVPTFEDLQDAIEQNLQSQLPDTKLAEALQAEARTASVEVDPLFGRWDAEQGQVLTPEGATRPPVTIREIGDDELMVPQTLPAELTPAP
;
A
#
# COMPACT_ATOMS: atom_id res chain seq x y z
N PRO A 1 33.40 26.85 -12.23
CA PRO A 1 32.99 26.32 -10.91
C PRO A 1 33.84 25.11 -10.55
N GLU A 2 34.68 25.24 -9.52
CA GLU A 2 35.44 24.09 -9.02
C GLU A 2 34.51 23.15 -8.24
N LEU A 3 34.89 21.87 -8.13
CA LEU A 3 34.10 20.86 -7.43
C LEU A 3 33.83 21.22 -5.96
N SER A 4 34.66 22.07 -5.36
CA SER A 4 34.46 22.62 -4.01
C SER A 4 33.17 23.42 -3.85
N ASP A 5 32.78 24.22 -4.85
CA ASP A 5 31.57 25.05 -4.77
C ASP A 5 30.31 24.15 -4.81
N LEU A 6 30.29 23.19 -5.74
CA LEU A 6 29.22 22.20 -5.86
C LEU A 6 29.09 21.32 -4.61
N PHE A 7 30.20 20.93 -3.98
CA PHE A 7 30.15 20.21 -2.70
C PHE A 7 29.68 21.11 -1.55
N SER A 8 30.07 22.39 -1.52
CA SER A 8 29.62 23.35 -0.51
C SER A 8 28.12 23.62 -0.62
N GLU A 9 27.60 23.84 -1.83
CA GLU A 9 26.17 24.02 -2.09
C GLU A 9 25.38 22.75 -1.78
N ALA A 10 25.86 21.56 -2.18
CA ALA A 10 25.19 20.29 -1.87
C ALA A 10 25.15 19.98 -0.37
N VAL A 11 26.24 20.25 0.38
CA VAL A 11 26.26 20.10 1.84
C VAL A 11 25.36 21.12 2.53
N THR A 12 25.30 22.35 2.01
CA THR A 12 24.38 23.39 2.52
C THR A 12 22.93 23.00 2.28
N TYR A 13 22.60 22.53 1.07
CA TYR A 13 21.26 22.04 0.70
C TYR A 13 20.83 20.83 1.55
N ALA A 14 21.75 19.87 1.77
CA ALA A 14 21.50 18.70 2.61
C ALA A 14 21.29 19.06 4.10
N ALA A 15 21.87 20.16 4.59
CA ALA A 15 21.65 20.65 5.95
C ALA A 15 20.39 21.53 6.09
N ILE A 16 20.01 22.28 5.04
CA ILE A 16 18.81 23.13 5.02
C ILE A 16 17.54 22.29 4.91
N ARG A 17 17.51 21.27 4.03
CA ARG A 17 16.29 20.45 3.80
C ARG A 17 15.65 19.91 5.08
N PRO A 18 16.35 19.23 6.02
CA PRO A 18 15.73 18.75 7.24
C PRO A 18 15.24 19.88 8.15
N ALA A 19 16.00 20.97 8.31
CA ALA A 19 15.59 22.09 9.17
C ALA A 19 14.36 22.86 8.62
N VAL A 20 14.25 23.00 7.30
CA VAL A 20 13.06 23.57 6.64
C VAL A 20 11.87 22.62 6.78
N LEU A 21 12.09 21.32 6.60
CA LEU A 21 11.07 20.30 6.74
C LEU A 21 10.52 20.24 8.18
N ASP A 22 11.39 20.20 9.18
CA ASP A 22 11.00 20.22 10.60
C ASP A 22 10.16 21.47 10.93
N ALA A 23 10.52 22.63 10.38
CA ALA A 23 9.77 23.88 10.55
C ALA A 23 8.42 23.87 9.83
N LEU A 24 8.30 23.21 8.67
CA LEU A 24 7.04 23.06 7.93
C LEU A 24 6.07 22.06 8.58
N LEU A 25 6.60 21.08 9.33
CA LEU A 25 5.81 20.08 10.04
C LEU A 25 5.45 20.46 11.48
N ALA A 26 6.14 21.44 12.08
CA ALA A 26 6.00 21.80 13.50
C ALA A 26 4.59 22.24 13.92
N ASP A 27 3.81 22.82 13.00
CA ASP A 27 2.45 23.34 13.25
C ASP A 27 1.35 22.45 12.61
N VAL A 28 1.68 21.26 12.09
CA VAL A 28 0.70 20.31 11.52
C VAL A 28 0.02 19.52 12.64
N ASP A 29 -1.31 19.50 12.71
CA ASP A 29 -2.07 18.90 13.81
C ASP A 29 -2.18 17.36 13.68
N LEU A 30 -2.03 16.81 12.48
CA LEU A 30 -2.19 15.39 12.09
C LEU A 30 -3.61 14.86 12.28
N THR A 31 -4.14 14.91 13.51
CA THR A 31 -5.48 14.43 13.83
C THR A 31 -6.55 15.28 13.13
N ALA A 32 -6.38 16.61 13.04
CA ALA A 32 -7.31 17.49 12.32
C ALA A 32 -7.30 17.24 10.79
N GLU A 33 -6.14 17.10 10.15
CA GLU A 33 -6.10 16.77 8.71
C GLU A 33 -6.50 15.30 8.43
N ALA A 34 -6.22 14.35 9.33
CA ALA A 34 -6.78 13.00 9.25
C ALA A 34 -8.32 13.03 9.36
N ARG A 35 -8.88 13.87 10.23
CA ARG A 35 -10.32 14.09 10.34
C ARG A 35 -10.90 14.68 9.07
N ALA A 36 -10.22 15.65 8.45
CA ALA A 36 -10.64 16.23 7.18
C ALA A 36 -10.64 15.19 6.03
N ILE A 37 -9.63 14.32 5.97
CA ILE A 37 -9.58 13.21 5.01
C ILE A 37 -10.73 12.23 5.23
N TYR A 38 -11.03 11.87 6.49
CA TYR A 38 -12.19 11.03 6.81
C TYR A 38 -13.51 11.68 6.40
N ASP A 39 -13.73 12.96 6.75
CA ASP A 39 -14.97 13.66 6.43
C ASP A 39 -15.17 13.84 4.91
N ASP A 40 -14.10 14.06 4.14
CA ASP A 40 -14.14 14.09 2.68
C ASP A 40 -14.40 12.69 2.09
N GLY A 41 -13.74 11.64 2.60
CA GLY A 41 -13.97 10.25 2.18
C GLY A 41 -15.40 9.77 2.40
N ILE A 42 -16.05 10.20 3.51
CA ILE A 42 -17.47 9.98 3.76
C ILE A 42 -18.34 10.79 2.78
N ALA A 43 -17.97 12.04 2.48
CA ALA A 43 -18.75 12.91 1.60
C ALA A 43 -18.65 12.53 0.11
N SER A 44 -17.51 11.99 -0.32
CA SER A 44 -17.23 11.52 -1.67
C SER A 44 -17.78 10.12 -1.94
N GLY A 45 -18.03 9.33 -0.89
CA GLY A 45 -18.41 7.92 -0.97
C GLY A 45 -17.21 6.98 -1.18
N GLU A 46 -15.99 7.41 -0.84
CA GLU A 46 -14.82 6.54 -0.76
C GLU A 46 -14.84 5.68 0.50
N ILE A 47 -15.34 6.22 1.62
CA ILE A 47 -15.57 5.48 2.86
C ILE A 47 -17.04 5.07 2.91
N THR A 48 -17.30 3.79 2.63
CA THR A 48 -18.64 3.19 2.55
C THR A 48 -18.91 2.23 3.72
N GLU A 49 -20.07 1.59 3.72
CA GLU A 49 -20.39 0.48 4.63
C GLU A 49 -19.44 -0.69 4.38
N GLN A 50 -18.87 -1.24 5.45
CA GLN A 50 -18.02 -2.42 5.42
C GLN A 50 -18.63 -3.55 6.24
N ILE A 51 -18.28 -4.78 5.88
CA ILE A 51 -18.60 -6.01 6.60
C ILE A 51 -17.28 -6.61 7.08
N CYS A 52 -17.10 -6.67 8.40
CA CYS A 52 -15.93 -7.33 9.00
C CYS A 52 -16.25 -8.81 9.20
N LEU A 53 -15.40 -9.68 8.68
CA LEU A 53 -15.65 -11.10 8.57
C LEU A 53 -14.55 -11.90 9.26
N ASP A 54 -14.94 -13.03 9.86
CA ASP A 54 -14.03 -14.15 10.09
C ASP A 54 -14.40 -15.31 9.18
N ALA A 55 -13.44 -16.16 8.85
CA ALA A 55 -13.65 -17.36 8.04
C ALA A 55 -12.98 -18.61 8.63
N VAL A 56 -13.50 -19.78 8.26
CA VAL A 56 -12.78 -21.05 8.30
C VAL A 56 -12.92 -21.69 6.93
N VAL A 57 -11.80 -22.07 6.31
CA VAL A 57 -11.73 -22.75 5.01
C VAL A 57 -11.30 -24.21 5.19
N LYS A 58 -11.96 -25.12 4.45
CA LYS A 58 -11.52 -26.52 4.25
C LYS A 58 -11.49 -26.88 2.77
N ALA A 59 -10.50 -27.66 2.35
CA ALA A 59 -10.30 -28.03 0.95
C ALA A 59 -9.77 -29.47 0.83
N PRO A 60 -10.10 -30.19 -0.28
CA PRO A 60 -9.50 -31.48 -0.57
C PRO A 60 -7.97 -31.46 -0.58
N ASP A 61 -7.31 -32.41 0.10
CA ASP A 61 -5.86 -32.60 0.10
C ASP A 61 -5.23 -32.52 -1.30
N SER A 62 -5.91 -33.12 -2.29
CA SER A 62 -5.51 -33.10 -3.69
C SER A 62 -5.49 -31.69 -4.30
N PHE A 63 -6.44 -30.81 -3.92
CA PHE A 63 -6.51 -29.42 -4.39
C PHE A 63 -5.37 -28.60 -3.80
N LEU A 64 -5.12 -28.75 -2.49
CA LEU A 64 -4.00 -28.12 -1.78
C LEU A 64 -2.63 -28.51 -2.38
N GLN A 65 -2.54 -29.69 -3.01
CA GLN A 65 -1.37 -30.18 -3.74
C GLN A 65 -1.35 -29.80 -5.24
N GLY A 66 -2.27 -28.96 -5.71
CA GLY A 66 -2.38 -28.52 -7.11
C GLY A 66 -2.94 -29.58 -8.08
N GLY A 67 -3.54 -30.64 -7.56
CA GLY A 67 -4.23 -31.69 -8.30
C GLY A 67 -5.74 -31.46 -8.40
N GLN A 68 -6.41 -32.31 -9.18
CA GLN A 68 -7.88 -32.28 -9.32
C GLN A 68 -8.54 -33.23 -8.30
N PRO A 69 -9.44 -32.75 -7.43
CA PRO A 69 -10.13 -33.60 -6.46
C PRO A 69 -11.06 -34.65 -7.07
N THR A 70 -11.11 -35.81 -6.42
CA THR A 70 -12.14 -36.81 -6.67
C THR A 70 -13.46 -36.40 -5.99
N PRO A 71 -14.62 -36.89 -6.49
CA PRO A 71 -15.91 -36.66 -5.84
C PRO A 71 -15.98 -37.14 -4.38
N ALA A 72 -15.14 -38.11 -4.00
CA ALA A 72 -15.07 -38.62 -2.64
C ALA A 72 -14.35 -37.62 -1.70
N GLU A 73 -13.25 -37.01 -2.14
CA GLU A 73 -12.52 -36.00 -1.35
C GLU A 73 -13.32 -34.70 -1.23
N ILE A 74 -14.05 -34.31 -2.29
CA ILE A 74 -15.00 -33.17 -2.26
C ILE A 74 -16.10 -33.44 -1.22
N ALA A 75 -16.71 -34.63 -1.23
CA ALA A 75 -17.75 -34.99 -0.28
C ALA A 75 -17.24 -35.08 1.17
N ALA A 76 -16.02 -35.58 1.38
CA ALA A 76 -15.37 -35.61 2.69
C ALA A 76 -15.12 -34.20 3.23
N SER A 77 -14.49 -33.33 2.42
CA SER A 77 -14.15 -31.96 2.83
C SER A 77 -15.40 -31.11 3.12
N ARG A 78 -16.53 -31.36 2.41
CA ARG A 78 -17.82 -30.76 2.77
C ARG A 78 -18.30 -31.24 4.13
N ALA A 79 -18.29 -32.55 4.38
CA ALA A 79 -18.73 -33.12 5.65
C ALA A 79 -17.87 -32.64 6.84
N ASP A 80 -16.56 -32.46 6.63
CA ASP A 80 -15.66 -31.88 7.62
C ASP A 80 -16.01 -30.40 7.91
N MET A 81 -16.34 -29.61 6.89
CA MET A 81 -16.81 -28.23 7.07
C MET A 81 -18.20 -28.15 7.75
N GLU A 82 -19.12 -29.06 7.42
CA GLU A 82 -20.42 -29.18 8.10
C GLU A 82 -20.26 -29.55 9.59
N ALA A 83 -19.26 -30.38 9.92
CA ALA A 83 -18.90 -30.69 11.31
C ALA A 83 -18.33 -29.47 12.04
N VAL A 84 -17.35 -28.77 11.45
CA VAL A 84 -16.80 -27.50 11.98
C VAL A 84 -17.92 -26.49 12.23
N ARG A 85 -18.83 -26.29 11.26
CA ARG A 85 -19.98 -25.41 11.42
C ARG A 85 -20.85 -25.80 12.61
N THR A 86 -21.14 -27.09 12.75
CA THR A 86 -21.99 -27.62 13.83
C THR A 86 -21.38 -27.33 15.21
N GLU A 87 -20.06 -27.45 15.35
CA GLU A 87 -19.34 -27.10 16.58
C GLU A 87 -19.37 -25.59 16.86
N LEU A 88 -19.17 -24.75 15.83
CA LEU A 88 -19.22 -23.29 15.96
C LEU A 88 -20.60 -22.76 16.35
N VAL A 89 -21.66 -23.27 15.71
CA VAL A 89 -23.06 -22.94 16.05
C VAL A 89 -23.43 -23.39 17.47
N ALA A 90 -22.78 -24.45 17.99
CA ALA A 90 -22.94 -24.89 19.37
C ALA A 90 -22.17 -24.03 20.41
N GLY A 91 -21.50 -22.95 19.97
CA GLY A 91 -20.69 -22.07 20.83
C GLY A 91 -19.22 -22.47 20.93
N GLY A 92 -18.71 -23.23 19.95
CA GLY A 92 -17.28 -23.54 19.82
C GLY A 92 -16.41 -22.30 19.60
N ASP A 93 -15.12 -22.43 19.89
CA ASP A 93 -14.15 -21.35 19.71
C ASP A 93 -13.77 -21.21 18.22
N PHE A 94 -14.24 -20.12 17.60
CA PHE A 94 -13.97 -19.80 16.20
C PHE A 94 -12.48 -19.62 15.92
N ALA A 95 -11.72 -18.99 16.83
CA ALA A 95 -10.28 -18.77 16.64
C ALA A 95 -9.51 -20.10 16.66
N ALA A 96 -9.92 -21.03 17.53
CA ALA A 96 -9.35 -22.37 17.61
C ALA A 96 -9.69 -23.26 16.40
N ALA A 97 -10.88 -23.09 15.80
CA ALA A 97 -11.27 -23.77 14.56
C ALA A 97 -10.55 -23.16 13.35
N ALA A 98 -10.47 -21.84 13.26
CA ALA A 98 -9.80 -21.13 12.18
C ALA A 98 -8.28 -21.35 12.17
N ALA A 99 -7.64 -21.47 13.34
CA ALA A 99 -6.24 -21.88 13.45
C ALA A 99 -5.94 -23.29 12.89
N GLN A 100 -6.97 -24.07 12.55
CA GLN A 100 -6.89 -25.36 11.85
C GLN A 100 -7.46 -25.28 10.42
N SER A 101 -7.63 -24.07 9.86
CA SER A 101 -8.07 -23.87 8.49
C SER A 101 -7.01 -24.34 7.50
N ASP A 102 -7.46 -24.81 6.33
CA ASP A 102 -6.59 -25.26 5.26
C ASP A 102 -6.06 -24.07 4.42
N ASP A 103 -6.60 -22.86 4.63
CA ASP A 103 -6.02 -21.61 4.15
C ASP A 103 -4.99 -21.08 5.17
N PRO A 104 -3.70 -20.96 4.80
CA PRO A 104 -2.65 -20.53 5.75
C PRO A 104 -2.82 -19.11 6.27
N GLN A 105 -3.37 -18.19 5.47
CA GLN A 105 -3.56 -16.79 5.87
C GLN A 105 -4.70 -16.68 6.88
N VAL A 106 -5.81 -17.39 6.63
CA VAL A 106 -6.93 -17.50 7.56
C VAL A 106 -6.47 -18.14 8.88
N ALA A 107 -5.63 -19.18 8.81
CA ALA A 107 -5.10 -19.85 10.00
C ALA A 107 -4.14 -18.97 10.82
N GLU A 108 -3.26 -18.22 10.16
CA GLU A 108 -2.34 -17.27 10.82
C GLU A 108 -3.10 -16.15 11.54
N GLN A 109 -4.15 -15.60 10.92
CA GLN A 109 -4.99 -14.55 11.49
C GLN A 109 -6.09 -15.06 12.43
N GLN A 110 -6.07 -16.35 12.80
CA GLN A 110 -7.07 -16.99 13.67
C GLN A 110 -8.52 -16.78 13.19
N GLY A 111 -8.71 -16.70 11.87
CA GLY A 111 -9.99 -16.51 11.20
C GLY A 111 -10.22 -15.10 10.68
N ASP A 112 -9.54 -14.07 11.18
CA ASP A 112 -9.80 -12.69 10.76
C ASP A 112 -9.37 -12.46 9.30
N ILE A 113 -10.34 -12.17 8.42
CA ILE A 113 -10.11 -11.84 7.01
C ILE A 113 -10.34 -10.34 6.70
N GLY A 114 -10.43 -9.52 7.75
CA GLY A 114 -10.57 -8.08 7.68
C GLY A 114 -12.00 -7.58 7.43
N CYS A 115 -12.08 -6.30 7.08
CA CYS A 115 -13.32 -5.60 6.73
C CYS A 115 -13.32 -5.26 5.25
N VAL A 116 -14.40 -5.58 4.56
CA VAL A 116 -14.54 -5.40 3.10
C VAL A 116 -15.84 -4.67 2.77
N ALA A 117 -15.80 -3.82 1.76
CA ALA A 117 -17.01 -3.20 1.22
C ALA A 117 -17.84 -4.26 0.43
N PRO A 118 -19.18 -4.22 0.48
CA PRO A 118 -20.04 -5.17 -0.26
C PRO A 118 -19.70 -5.32 -1.74
N GLU A 119 -19.29 -4.23 -2.40
CA GLU A 119 -18.91 -4.19 -3.81
C GLU A 119 -17.65 -5.02 -4.11
N GLN A 120 -16.75 -5.17 -3.12
CA GLN A 120 -15.54 -5.99 -3.26
C GLN A 120 -15.86 -7.49 -3.21
N LEU A 121 -16.96 -7.88 -2.55
CA LEU A 121 -17.42 -9.26 -2.46
C LEU A 121 -18.09 -9.76 -3.75
N GLU A 122 -18.49 -8.88 -4.68
CA GLU A 122 -19.15 -9.26 -5.95
C GLU A 122 -18.35 -10.26 -6.79
N GLN A 123 -17.04 -10.32 -6.61
CA GLN A 123 -16.16 -11.31 -7.26
C GLN A 123 -16.43 -12.75 -6.80
N ASN A 124 -17.03 -12.94 -5.62
CA ASN A 124 -17.39 -14.23 -5.04
C ASN A 124 -18.88 -14.22 -4.63
N PRO A 125 -19.83 -14.39 -5.57
CA PRO A 125 -21.25 -14.17 -5.31
C PRO A 125 -21.84 -14.96 -4.14
N GLN A 126 -21.38 -16.19 -3.90
CA GLN A 126 -21.84 -17.02 -2.77
C GLN A 126 -21.31 -16.51 -1.42
N VAL A 127 -20.10 -15.94 -1.39
CA VAL A 127 -19.53 -15.28 -0.20
C VAL A 127 -20.26 -13.95 0.05
N ALA A 128 -20.54 -13.17 -1.00
CA ALA A 128 -21.31 -11.94 -0.91
C ALA A 128 -22.73 -12.20 -0.34
N GLU A 129 -23.45 -13.18 -0.89
CA GLU A 129 -24.78 -13.57 -0.41
C GLU A 129 -24.74 -13.95 1.08
N ALA A 130 -23.80 -14.81 1.49
CA ALA A 130 -23.68 -15.21 2.89
C ALA A 130 -23.27 -14.07 3.82
N ALA A 131 -22.32 -13.22 3.44
CA ALA A 131 -21.87 -12.08 4.23
C ALA A 131 -22.97 -11.02 4.42
N LEU A 132 -23.84 -10.85 3.41
CA LEU A 132 -24.98 -9.94 3.45
C LEU A 132 -26.17 -10.49 4.24
N THR A 133 -26.41 -11.80 4.19
CA THR A 133 -27.59 -12.46 4.81
C THR A 133 -27.36 -12.98 6.23
N THR A 134 -26.13 -13.33 6.61
CA THR A 134 -25.80 -13.80 7.97
C THR A 134 -25.88 -12.63 8.97
N GLU A 135 -26.51 -12.84 10.13
CA GLU A 135 -26.59 -11.80 11.17
C GLU A 135 -25.25 -11.59 11.89
N VAL A 136 -25.07 -10.42 12.50
CA VAL A 136 -23.84 -10.08 13.23
C VAL A 136 -23.69 -11.00 14.45
N GLY A 137 -22.57 -11.71 14.51
CA GLY A 137 -22.26 -12.72 15.52
C GLY A 137 -22.66 -14.15 15.14
N GLU A 138 -23.44 -14.36 14.08
CA GLU A 138 -23.87 -15.70 13.64
C GLU A 138 -22.88 -16.35 12.67
N ILE A 139 -23.03 -17.68 12.50
CA ILE A 139 -22.22 -18.52 11.60
C ILE A 139 -23.05 -18.85 10.35
N SER A 140 -22.49 -18.56 9.17
CA SER A 140 -23.15 -18.84 7.89
C SER A 140 -23.43 -20.34 7.69
N GLU A 141 -24.28 -20.68 6.71
CA GLU A 141 -24.26 -22.02 6.10
C GLU A 141 -22.89 -22.31 5.45
N VAL A 142 -22.65 -23.58 5.08
CA VAL A 142 -21.43 -23.96 4.35
C VAL A 142 -21.50 -23.41 2.93
N ILE A 143 -20.51 -22.61 2.55
CA ILE A 143 -20.39 -21.93 1.27
C ILE A 143 -19.39 -22.71 0.40
N ASP A 144 -19.73 -22.88 -0.88
CA ASP A 144 -18.85 -23.52 -1.85
C ASP A 144 -17.84 -22.50 -2.40
N LEU A 145 -16.59 -22.95 -2.58
CA LEU A 145 -15.51 -22.18 -3.23
C LEU A 145 -14.94 -22.96 -4.42
N ASP A 146 -14.25 -22.24 -5.31
CA ASP A 146 -13.41 -22.83 -6.36
C ASP A 146 -12.23 -23.60 -5.73
N GLY A 147 -12.48 -24.85 -5.36
CA GLY A 147 -11.49 -25.77 -4.77
C GLY A 147 -11.70 -26.13 -3.31
N GLY A 148 -12.77 -25.65 -2.65
CA GLY A 148 -13.01 -25.94 -1.24
C GLY A 148 -14.36 -25.47 -0.73
N PHE A 149 -14.43 -25.28 0.58
CA PHE A 149 -15.61 -24.86 1.32
C PHE A 149 -15.19 -23.84 2.38
N LEU A 150 -16.04 -22.86 2.67
CA LEU A 150 -15.88 -22.03 3.86
C LEU A 150 -17.15 -21.99 4.72
N VAL A 151 -16.97 -21.59 5.97
CA VAL A 151 -18.00 -20.86 6.74
C VAL A 151 -17.45 -19.50 7.13
N LEU A 152 -18.33 -18.52 7.26
CA LEU A 152 -17.99 -17.19 7.75
C LEU A 152 -18.78 -16.84 9.02
N ARG A 153 -18.24 -15.87 9.76
CA ARG A 153 -18.92 -15.17 10.85
C ARG A 153 -18.86 -13.68 10.57
N VAL A 154 -19.99 -12.98 10.67
CA VAL A 154 -20.01 -11.51 10.55
C VAL A 154 -19.67 -10.91 11.92
N ARG A 155 -18.48 -10.31 12.06
CA ARG A 155 -18.05 -9.65 13.31
C ARG A 155 -18.76 -8.33 13.54
N SER A 156 -18.89 -7.52 12.49
CA SER A 156 -19.56 -6.23 12.52
C SER A 156 -19.96 -5.81 11.10
N ARG A 157 -20.90 -4.87 11.02
CA ARG A 157 -21.35 -4.24 9.78
C ARG A 157 -21.62 -2.77 10.03
N GLY A 158 -21.16 -1.89 9.14
CA GLY A 158 -21.40 -0.46 9.22
C GLY A 158 -20.32 0.35 8.49
N VAL A 159 -20.54 1.65 8.39
CA VAL A 159 -19.48 2.59 7.98
C VAL A 159 -18.47 2.65 9.14
N PRO A 160 -17.16 2.45 8.90
CA PRO A 160 -16.16 2.56 9.96
C PRO A 160 -16.13 3.98 10.52
N THR A 161 -15.90 4.12 11.82
CA THR A 161 -15.83 5.42 12.48
C THR A 161 -14.51 6.12 12.20
N PHE A 162 -14.40 7.40 12.57
CA PHE A 162 -13.12 8.09 12.48
C PHE A 162 -12.09 7.41 13.39
N GLU A 163 -12.50 7.01 14.58
CA GLU A 163 -11.70 6.32 15.58
C GLU A 163 -11.18 4.96 15.09
N ASP A 164 -11.93 4.25 14.24
CA ASP A 164 -11.48 2.98 13.62
C ASP A 164 -10.40 3.20 12.55
N LEU A 165 -10.39 4.36 11.88
CA LEU A 165 -9.49 4.67 10.76
C LEU A 165 -8.37 5.67 11.10
N GLN A 166 -8.44 6.36 12.25
CA GLN A 166 -7.56 7.47 12.61
C GLN A 166 -6.09 7.07 12.49
N ASP A 167 -5.66 6.00 13.16
CA ASP A 167 -4.27 5.54 13.16
C ASP A 167 -3.77 5.21 11.74
N ALA A 168 -4.63 4.67 10.87
CA ALA A 168 -4.28 4.32 9.50
C ALA A 168 -4.15 5.57 8.60
N ILE A 169 -5.08 6.52 8.73
CA ILE A 169 -5.04 7.79 8.01
C ILE A 169 -3.85 8.62 8.48
N GLU A 170 -3.60 8.72 9.80
CA GLU A 170 -2.45 9.44 10.35
C GLU A 170 -1.11 8.82 9.93
N GLN A 171 -0.95 7.49 9.94
CA GLN A 171 0.27 6.84 9.44
C GLN A 171 0.51 7.08 7.95
N ASN A 172 -0.55 6.97 7.13
CA ASN A 172 -0.48 7.28 5.71
C ASN A 172 -0.09 8.75 5.48
N LEU A 173 -0.72 9.67 6.20
CA LEU A 173 -0.48 11.10 6.14
C LEU A 173 0.95 11.44 6.59
N GLN A 174 1.45 10.89 7.71
CA GLN A 174 2.83 11.07 8.18
C GLN A 174 3.87 10.63 7.13
N SER A 175 3.57 9.59 6.35
CA SER A 175 4.47 9.11 5.28
C SER A 175 4.52 10.05 4.07
N GLN A 176 3.45 10.80 3.78
CA GLN A 176 3.33 11.69 2.62
C GLN A 176 3.62 13.16 2.93
N LEU A 177 3.30 13.60 4.15
CA LEU A 177 3.41 14.98 4.61
C LEU A 177 4.75 15.65 4.31
N PRO A 178 5.92 14.99 4.48
CA PRO A 178 7.20 15.63 4.21
C PRO A 178 7.35 16.13 2.77
N ASP A 179 6.96 15.31 1.80
CA ASP A 179 7.08 15.68 0.39
C ASP A 179 5.94 16.61 -0.03
N THR A 180 4.71 16.44 0.50
CA THR A 180 3.59 17.37 0.28
C THR A 180 3.90 18.77 0.80
N LYS A 181 4.32 18.91 2.06
CA LYS A 181 4.60 20.23 2.67
C LYS A 181 5.81 20.91 2.02
N LEU A 182 6.83 20.14 1.65
CA LEU A 182 7.97 20.67 0.89
C LEU A 182 7.54 21.16 -0.50
N ALA A 183 6.68 20.42 -1.21
CA ALA A 183 6.14 20.83 -2.51
C ALA A 183 5.27 22.10 -2.41
N GLU A 184 4.37 22.16 -1.42
CA GLU A 184 3.55 23.36 -1.13
C GLU A 184 4.42 24.60 -0.86
N ALA A 185 5.45 24.46 -0.01
CA ALA A 185 6.36 25.55 0.33
C ALA A 185 7.19 26.02 -0.87
N LEU A 186 7.74 25.08 -1.65
CA LEU A 186 8.47 25.39 -2.88
C LEU A 186 7.57 26.08 -3.92
N GLN A 187 6.30 25.66 -4.06
CA GLN A 187 5.36 26.29 -4.97
C GLN A 187 4.96 27.70 -4.51
N ALA A 188 4.80 27.92 -3.20
CA ALA A 188 4.52 29.25 -2.64
C ALA A 188 5.66 30.24 -2.91
N GLU A 189 6.91 29.80 -2.67
CA GLU A 189 8.10 30.62 -2.97
C GLU A 189 8.27 30.82 -4.48
N ALA A 190 8.07 29.79 -5.31
CA ALA A 190 8.15 29.86 -6.77
C ALA A 190 7.21 30.90 -7.41
N ARG A 191 6.05 31.17 -6.79
CA ARG A 191 5.10 32.21 -7.22
C ARG A 191 5.56 33.63 -6.93
N THR A 192 6.46 33.82 -5.97
CA THR A 192 6.99 35.13 -5.57
C THR A 192 8.43 35.37 -6.05
N ALA A 193 9.17 34.29 -6.33
CA ALA A 193 10.52 34.34 -6.89
C ALA A 193 10.54 34.87 -8.33
N SER A 194 11.46 35.80 -8.60
CA SER A 194 11.78 36.22 -9.96
C SER A 194 12.84 35.28 -10.55
N VAL A 195 12.40 34.27 -11.30
CA VAL A 195 13.27 33.29 -11.95
C VAL A 195 13.45 33.62 -13.43
N GLU A 196 14.66 34.04 -13.81
CA GLU A 196 15.05 34.17 -15.22
C GLU A 196 15.63 32.85 -15.72
N VAL A 197 15.14 32.38 -16.87
CA VAL A 197 15.60 31.16 -17.56
C VAL A 197 16.07 31.56 -18.95
N ASP A 198 17.25 31.09 -19.35
CA ASP A 198 17.73 31.27 -20.73
C ASP A 198 16.76 30.52 -21.69
N PRO A 199 16.18 31.21 -22.71
CA PRO A 199 15.22 30.62 -23.63
C PRO A 199 15.66 29.34 -24.36
N LEU A 200 16.97 29.06 -24.43
CA LEU A 200 17.50 27.80 -24.97
C LEU A 200 17.13 26.57 -24.12
N PHE A 201 16.87 26.76 -22.82
CA PHE A 201 16.56 25.70 -21.87
C PHE A 201 15.07 25.64 -21.47
N GLY A 202 14.29 26.66 -21.81
CA GLY A 202 12.84 26.67 -21.63
C GLY A 202 12.29 28.02 -21.19
N ARG A 203 11.11 27.99 -20.56
CA ARG A 203 10.49 29.14 -19.89
C ARG A 203 10.12 28.77 -18.46
N TRP A 204 10.31 29.70 -17.52
CA TRP A 204 9.76 29.53 -16.17
C TRP A 204 8.23 29.60 -16.18
N ASP A 205 7.59 28.68 -15.49
CA ASP A 205 6.18 28.75 -15.12
C ASP A 205 6.08 28.90 -13.61
N ALA A 206 5.68 30.09 -13.16
CA ALA A 206 5.59 30.43 -11.74
C ALA A 206 4.35 29.84 -11.05
N GLU A 207 3.32 29.42 -11.79
CA GLU A 207 2.14 28.76 -11.21
C GLU A 207 2.47 27.31 -10.84
N GLN A 208 3.23 26.63 -11.71
CA GLN A 208 3.66 25.24 -11.58
C GLN A 208 5.04 25.09 -10.92
N GLY A 209 5.78 26.17 -10.73
CA GLY A 209 7.11 26.19 -10.11
C GLY A 209 8.18 25.42 -10.88
N GLN A 210 8.08 25.37 -12.21
CA GLN A 210 8.94 24.54 -13.05
C GLN A 210 9.37 25.21 -14.36
N VAL A 211 10.51 24.75 -14.91
CA VAL A 211 10.95 25.15 -16.25
C VAL A 211 10.24 24.29 -17.30
N LEU A 212 9.33 24.90 -18.05
CA LEU A 212 8.67 24.25 -19.18
C LEU A 212 9.64 24.14 -20.35
N THR A 213 9.79 22.92 -20.88
CA THR A 213 10.69 22.62 -22.00
C THR A 213 10.34 23.43 -23.26
N PRO A 214 11.35 23.84 -24.05
CA PRO A 214 11.10 24.62 -25.26
C PRO A 214 10.47 23.74 -26.35
N GLU A 215 9.58 24.35 -27.14
CA GLU A 215 8.81 23.65 -28.16
C GLU A 215 9.73 23.10 -29.27
N GLY A 216 9.64 21.81 -29.58
CA GLY A 216 10.55 21.13 -30.49
C GLY A 216 11.84 20.57 -29.87
N ALA A 217 12.02 20.65 -28.54
CA ALA A 217 13.10 19.96 -27.84
C ALA A 217 12.98 18.43 -27.97
N THR A 218 13.66 17.86 -28.96
CA THR A 218 13.87 16.40 -29.04
C THR A 218 15.00 16.02 -28.08
N ARG A 219 14.84 14.91 -27.34
CA ARG A 219 15.99 14.33 -26.63
C ARG A 219 17.08 14.05 -27.66
N PRO A 220 18.30 14.58 -27.52
CA PRO A 220 19.37 14.22 -28.44
C PRO A 220 19.52 12.69 -28.41
N PRO A 221 19.70 12.03 -29.57
CA PRO A 221 19.79 10.58 -29.61
C PRO A 221 20.95 10.14 -28.73
N VAL A 222 20.63 9.48 -27.61
CA VAL A 222 21.62 8.93 -26.70
C VAL A 222 22.22 7.73 -27.42
N THR A 223 23.28 7.97 -28.18
CA THR A 223 24.10 6.91 -28.74
C THR A 223 24.86 6.29 -27.58
N ILE A 224 24.21 5.35 -26.87
CA ILE A 224 24.92 4.39 -26.02
C ILE A 224 25.80 3.60 -26.98
N ARG A 225 27.07 4.01 -27.05
CA ARG A 225 28.08 3.24 -27.74
C ARG A 225 28.35 2.05 -26.84
N GLU A 226 27.69 0.93 -27.12
CA GLU A 226 28.03 -0.35 -26.48
C GLU A 226 29.55 -0.51 -26.61
N ILE A 227 30.22 -0.55 -25.45
CA ILE A 227 31.59 -1.02 -25.38
C ILE A 227 31.45 -2.51 -25.55
N GLY A 228 31.63 -2.97 -26.80
CA GLY A 228 31.43 -4.36 -27.16
C GLY A 228 32.27 -5.29 -26.30
N ASP A 229 31.75 -6.50 -26.08
CA ASP A 229 32.35 -7.53 -25.25
C ASP A 229 33.78 -7.88 -25.69
N ASP A 230 34.77 -7.32 -25.01
CA ASP A 230 36.11 -7.90 -24.95
C ASP A 230 36.79 -7.54 -23.62
N GLU A 231 37.41 -8.55 -23.00
CA GLU A 231 37.85 -8.53 -21.59
C GLU A 231 38.85 -7.41 -21.25
N LEU A 232 38.60 -6.66 -20.17
CA LEU A 232 39.69 -6.13 -19.34
C LEU A 232 39.39 -6.25 -17.84
N MET A 233 40.26 -7.02 -17.17
CA MET A 233 40.23 -7.34 -15.74
C MET A 233 40.22 -6.11 -14.83
N VAL A 234 39.61 -6.25 -13.66
CA VAL A 234 39.76 -5.31 -12.54
C VAL A 234 41.03 -5.65 -11.74
N PRO A 235 42.06 -4.79 -11.69
CA PRO A 235 43.12 -4.88 -10.69
C PRO A 235 42.67 -4.14 -9.41
N GLN A 236 42.88 -4.77 -8.26
CA GLN A 236 42.55 -4.17 -6.97
C GLN A 236 43.62 -3.18 -6.47
N THR A 237 43.22 -2.37 -5.48
CA THR A 237 44.05 -1.64 -4.50
C THR A 237 44.85 -0.38 -4.91
N LEU A 238 44.63 0.67 -4.10
CA LEU A 238 45.51 1.82 -3.78
C LEU A 238 46.88 1.36 -3.20
N PRO A 239 47.93 2.20 -2.99
CA PRO A 239 48.00 3.69 -2.97
C PRO A 239 49.02 4.23 -4.04
N ALA A 240 49.70 5.40 -4.01
CA ALA A 240 49.98 6.39 -2.95
C ALA A 240 50.36 7.80 -3.51
N GLU A 241 50.97 8.62 -2.63
CA GLU A 241 51.62 9.93 -2.81
C GLU A 241 52.36 10.21 -4.14
N LEU A 242 52.36 11.49 -4.56
CA LEU A 242 53.58 12.17 -5.04
C LEU A 242 53.49 13.69 -4.87
N THR A 243 54.52 14.26 -4.23
CA THR A 243 54.73 15.70 -3.96
C THR A 243 55.23 16.49 -5.19
N PRO A 244 55.15 17.84 -5.20
CA PRO A 244 55.46 18.67 -6.38
C PRO A 244 56.94 19.07 -6.51
N ALA A 245 57.41 19.32 -7.74
CA ALA A 245 58.62 20.09 -8.10
C ALA A 245 58.72 20.28 -9.63
N PRO A 246 59.54 21.22 -10.15
CA PRO A 246 60.26 22.30 -9.46
C PRO A 246 59.66 23.70 -9.68
#